data_AF-W4L677-F1
#
_entry.id   AF-W4L677-F1
#
_cell.length_a   1.000
_cell.length_b   1.000
_cell.length_c   1.000
_cell.angle_alpha   90.00
_cell.angle_beta   90.00
_cell.angle_gamma   90.00
#
_symmetry.space_group_name_H-M   'P 1'
#
loop_
_entity.id
_entity.type
_entity.pdbx_description
1 polymer ?
#
loop_
_entity_poly.entity_id
_entity_poly.type
_entity_poly.pdbx_seq_one_letter_code
_entity_poly.pdbx_strand_id
1 'polypeptide(L)'
;GLSVAFDLPTQIGYDSDHAMATGEVGKVGVAIDSLQDMETLFDGIPLDRVTTSMTINATAATLLALYIAVAKKQGVSPAKLGGTVQNDILKEYIARGTYIYPPQPSMRLITDLFAYCESELPRWNTISISGYHIREAGSTAVQEVAFTLADGIAYVQAAIESGLDVNKFGMQLSFFFNVHNHFIEEVAKFRAARRLWARIMRDRFQATEPRAQMLRFHAQTAGSTLTAQQPDNNVIRVALQALAAVLGGAQSLHTNSRDEALSLPTEESVEIALRTQQIIASETNVSKVIDPVGGAYAIEALTDTIEERASAYIQRIDDMGGAVKA
;
A
#
# COMPACT_ATOMS: atom_id res chain seq x y z
N GLY A 1 10.89 -3.89 -9.77
CA GLY A 1 10.01 -4.49 -8.74
C GLY A 1 8.86 -5.14 -9.46
N LEU A 2 8.36 -6.24 -8.92
CA LEU A 2 7.18 -6.95 -9.41
C LEU A 2 5.99 -6.63 -8.51
N SER A 3 4.79 -6.65 -9.08
CA SER A 3 3.54 -6.60 -8.32
C SER A 3 2.70 -7.81 -8.71
N VAL A 4 2.08 -8.45 -7.72
CA VAL A 4 1.16 -9.57 -7.91
C VAL A 4 -0.20 -9.17 -7.36
N ALA A 5 -1.21 -9.29 -8.21
CA ALA A 5 -2.62 -9.23 -7.86
C ALA A 5 -3.19 -10.65 -7.91
N PHE A 6 -3.99 -11.00 -6.91
CA PHE A 6 -4.60 -12.32 -6.77
C PHE A 6 -6.08 -12.27 -7.11
N ASP A 7 -6.67 -13.38 -7.52
CA ASP A 7 -8.11 -13.44 -7.73
C ASP A 7 -8.90 -13.34 -6.42
N LEU A 8 -10.23 -13.19 -6.50
CA LEU A 8 -11.06 -13.08 -5.31
C LEU A 8 -10.99 -14.34 -4.42
N PRO A 9 -11.11 -15.57 -4.95
CA PRO A 9 -10.97 -16.80 -4.15
C PRO A 9 -9.70 -16.84 -3.30
N THR A 10 -8.54 -16.60 -3.90
CA THR A 10 -7.24 -16.56 -3.19
C THR A 10 -7.22 -15.50 -2.08
N GLN A 11 -7.83 -14.34 -2.33
CA GLN A 11 -7.87 -13.24 -1.36
C GLN A 11 -8.72 -13.56 -0.12
N ILE A 12 -9.80 -14.34 -0.29
CA ILE A 12 -10.72 -14.72 0.78
C ILE A 12 -10.53 -16.17 1.26
N GLY A 13 -9.43 -16.82 0.86
CA GLY A 13 -9.00 -18.11 1.39
C GLY A 13 -9.81 -19.31 0.92
N TYR A 14 -10.32 -19.26 -0.32
CA TYR A 14 -10.92 -20.41 -0.97
C TYR A 14 -10.01 -20.98 -2.06
N ASP A 15 -9.96 -22.30 -2.13
CA ASP A 15 -9.41 -23.01 -3.28
C ASP A 15 -10.32 -22.84 -4.51
N SER A 16 -9.74 -22.93 -5.70
CA SER A 16 -10.45 -22.74 -6.99
C SER A 16 -11.64 -23.69 -7.22
N ASP A 17 -11.69 -24.84 -6.54
CA ASP A 17 -12.79 -25.81 -6.64
C ASP A 17 -13.92 -25.59 -5.61
N HIS A 18 -13.74 -24.63 -4.70
CA HIS A 18 -14.75 -24.30 -3.70
C HIS A 18 -15.99 -23.68 -4.36
N ALA A 19 -17.19 -24.03 -3.88
CA ALA A 19 -18.45 -23.56 -4.47
C ALA A 19 -18.55 -22.03 -4.59
N MET A 20 -18.02 -21.30 -3.59
CA MET A 20 -17.99 -19.82 -3.59
C MET A 20 -17.00 -19.21 -4.58
N ALA A 21 -16.07 -19.99 -5.14
CA ALA A 21 -15.08 -19.52 -6.12
C ALA A 21 -15.62 -19.49 -7.56
N THR A 22 -16.75 -20.16 -7.81
CA THR A 22 -17.35 -20.30 -9.13
C THR A 22 -17.54 -18.96 -9.83
N GLY A 23 -16.90 -18.78 -10.99
CA GLY A 23 -17.00 -17.57 -11.82
C GLY A 23 -16.04 -16.42 -11.45
N GLU A 24 -15.23 -16.60 -10.40
CA GLU A 24 -14.26 -15.59 -9.94
C GLU A 24 -12.79 -16.05 -10.05
N VAL A 25 -12.55 -17.35 -10.28
CA VAL A 25 -11.20 -17.92 -10.47
C VAL A 25 -10.48 -17.23 -11.62
N GLY A 26 -9.29 -16.67 -11.35
CA GLY A 26 -8.42 -16.06 -12.36
C GLY A 26 -8.93 -14.76 -13.00
N LYS A 27 -10.05 -14.19 -12.53
CA LYS A 27 -10.75 -13.09 -13.22
C LYS A 27 -10.13 -11.71 -12.98
N VAL A 28 -9.68 -11.46 -11.75
CA VAL A 28 -9.13 -10.15 -11.32
C VAL A 28 -7.68 -10.24 -10.84
N GLY A 29 -7.04 -11.39 -11.05
CA GLY A 29 -5.69 -11.68 -10.63
C GLY A 29 -5.37 -13.15 -10.80
N VAL A 30 -4.18 -13.57 -10.37
CA VAL A 30 -3.76 -14.97 -10.46
C VAL A 30 -4.44 -15.81 -9.37
N ALA A 31 -4.82 -17.04 -9.71
CA ALA A 31 -5.30 -18.05 -8.76
C ALA A 31 -4.11 -18.75 -8.13
N ILE A 32 -4.08 -18.86 -6.79
CA ILE A 32 -3.03 -19.59 -6.06
C ILE A 32 -3.70 -20.48 -5.02
N ASP A 33 -3.79 -21.77 -5.33
CA ASP A 33 -4.36 -22.78 -4.45
C ASP A 33 -3.25 -23.52 -3.68
N SER A 34 -2.04 -23.56 -4.23
CA SER A 34 -0.96 -24.40 -3.75
C SER A 34 0.44 -23.80 -3.96
N LEU A 35 1.45 -24.49 -3.42
CA LEU A 35 2.85 -24.16 -3.70
C LEU A 35 3.19 -24.28 -5.19
N GLN A 36 2.57 -25.22 -5.92
CA GLN A 36 2.85 -25.44 -7.34
C GLN A 36 2.45 -24.23 -8.20
N ASP A 37 1.37 -23.55 -7.84
CA ASP A 37 0.93 -22.33 -8.54
C ASP A 37 1.91 -21.19 -8.29
N MET A 38 2.38 -21.07 -7.05
CA MET A 38 3.41 -20.08 -6.69
C MET A 38 4.75 -20.37 -7.37
N GLU A 39 5.12 -21.64 -7.54
CA GLU A 39 6.31 -22.05 -8.31
C GLU A 39 6.19 -21.66 -9.78
N THR A 40 5.02 -21.89 -10.38
CA THR A 40 4.74 -21.51 -11.76
C THR A 40 4.80 -20.00 -11.95
N LEU A 41 4.20 -19.23 -11.03
CA LEU A 41 4.20 -17.77 -11.07
C LEU A 41 5.61 -17.16 -11.05
N PHE A 42 6.53 -17.76 -10.29
CA PHE A 42 7.89 -17.25 -10.09
C PHE A 42 8.97 -18.06 -10.81
N ASP A 43 8.59 -18.90 -11.77
CA ASP A 43 9.56 -19.66 -12.57
C ASP A 43 10.49 -18.72 -13.35
N GLY A 44 11.79 -19.00 -13.29
CA GLY A 44 12.84 -18.16 -13.90
C GLY A 44 13.05 -16.78 -13.26
N ILE A 45 12.31 -16.40 -12.23
CA ILE A 45 12.43 -15.08 -11.57
C ILE A 45 13.44 -15.15 -10.41
N PRO A 46 14.55 -14.38 -10.43
CA PRO A 46 15.56 -14.42 -9.38
C PRO A 46 15.12 -13.62 -8.13
N LEU A 47 14.47 -14.30 -7.17
CA LEU A 47 13.87 -13.67 -5.98
C LEU A 47 14.85 -12.97 -5.02
N ASP A 48 16.17 -13.17 -5.19
CA ASP A 48 17.20 -12.45 -4.45
C ASP A 48 17.59 -11.09 -5.08
N ARG A 49 17.15 -10.84 -6.32
CA ARG A 49 17.48 -9.63 -7.11
C ARG A 49 16.30 -8.73 -7.39
N VAL A 50 15.08 -9.26 -7.34
CA VAL A 50 13.85 -8.49 -7.52
C VAL A 50 13.12 -8.32 -6.21
N THR A 51 12.45 -7.18 -6.04
CA THR A 51 11.49 -6.99 -4.96
C THR A 51 10.08 -7.27 -5.47
N THR A 52 9.28 -7.96 -4.65
CA THR A 52 7.91 -8.36 -5.01
C THR A 52 6.92 -7.72 -4.05
N SER A 53 5.91 -7.03 -4.59
CA SER A 53 4.75 -6.53 -3.85
C SER A 53 3.57 -7.46 -4.07
N MET A 54 3.01 -8.02 -3.00
CA MET A 54 1.83 -8.88 -3.04
C MET A 54 0.63 -8.12 -2.46
N THR A 55 -0.35 -7.83 -3.32
CA THR A 55 -1.58 -7.11 -2.94
C THR A 55 -2.56 -8.09 -2.31
N ILE A 56 -2.23 -8.54 -1.11
CA ILE A 56 -2.94 -9.60 -0.37
C ILE A 56 -3.11 -9.22 1.10
N ASN A 57 -4.26 -9.54 1.68
CA ASN A 57 -4.65 -9.09 3.02
C ASN A 57 -4.97 -10.27 3.95
N ALA A 58 -6.21 -10.77 3.97
CA ALA A 58 -6.63 -11.79 4.92
C ALA A 58 -5.80 -13.09 4.85
N THR A 59 -5.29 -13.44 3.67
CA THR A 59 -4.43 -14.62 3.45
C THR A 59 -2.94 -14.27 3.35
N ALA A 60 -2.52 -13.05 3.69
CA ALA A 60 -1.15 -12.58 3.48
C ALA A 60 -0.07 -13.48 4.10
N ALA A 61 -0.30 -14.00 5.31
CA ALA A 61 0.63 -14.94 5.95
C ALA A 61 0.81 -16.24 5.15
N THR A 62 -0.28 -16.78 4.60
CA THR A 62 -0.26 -17.99 3.76
C THR A 62 0.53 -17.74 2.48
N LEU A 63 0.22 -16.66 1.76
CA LEU A 63 0.89 -16.36 0.49
C LEU A 63 2.37 -16.01 0.70
N LEU A 64 2.72 -15.35 1.80
CA LEU A 64 4.12 -15.12 2.17
C LEU A 64 4.85 -16.42 2.49
N ALA A 65 4.20 -17.37 3.18
CA ALA A 65 4.78 -18.68 3.44
C ALA A 65 5.06 -19.46 2.14
N LEU A 66 4.15 -19.43 1.18
CA LEU A 66 4.35 -20.02 -0.14
C LEU A 66 5.50 -19.35 -0.90
N TYR A 67 5.55 -18.01 -0.90
CA TYR A 67 6.64 -17.24 -1.51
C TYR A 67 8.02 -17.61 -0.91
N ILE A 68 8.11 -17.75 0.41
CA ILE A 68 9.32 -18.19 1.10
C ILE A 68 9.71 -19.62 0.72
N ALA A 69 8.72 -20.52 0.58
CA ALA A 69 8.98 -21.89 0.16
C ALA A 69 9.54 -21.96 -1.27
N VAL A 70 9.01 -21.16 -2.21
CA VAL A 70 9.57 -21.02 -3.57
C VAL A 70 11.00 -20.50 -3.52
N ALA A 71 11.27 -19.45 -2.74
CA ALA A 71 12.62 -18.92 -2.57
C ALA A 71 13.61 -19.99 -2.06
N LYS A 72 13.21 -20.78 -1.05
CA LYS A 72 14.03 -21.88 -0.53
C LYS A 72 14.30 -22.94 -1.60
N LYS A 73 13.31 -23.31 -2.41
CA LYS A 73 13.48 -24.23 -3.55
C LYS A 73 14.43 -23.69 -4.62
N GLN A 74 14.45 -22.38 -4.84
CA GLN A 74 15.40 -21.70 -5.72
C GLN A 74 16.80 -21.51 -5.09
N GLY A 75 17.03 -21.97 -3.86
CA GLY A 75 18.30 -21.80 -3.14
C GLY A 75 18.53 -20.38 -2.60
N VAL A 76 17.47 -19.56 -2.49
CA VAL A 76 17.52 -18.20 -1.96
C VAL A 76 17.25 -18.21 -0.45
N SER A 77 18.16 -17.61 0.32
CA SER A 77 17.98 -17.42 1.76
C SER A 77 16.86 -16.40 2.05
N PRO A 78 15.95 -16.65 3.02
CA PRO A 78 14.90 -15.70 3.42
C PRO A 78 15.42 -14.29 3.75
N ALA A 79 16.62 -14.19 4.35
CA ALA A 79 17.23 -12.91 4.70
C ALA A 79 17.54 -12.02 3.48
N LYS A 80 17.62 -12.60 2.27
CA LYS A 80 17.82 -11.84 1.02
C LYS A 80 16.52 -11.37 0.40
N LEU A 81 15.36 -11.90 0.79
CA LEU A 81 14.07 -11.58 0.18
C LEU A 81 13.65 -10.15 0.51
N GLY A 82 13.50 -9.33 -0.53
CA GLY A 82 12.90 -8.01 -0.43
C GLY A 82 11.50 -8.02 -1.02
N GLY A 83 10.56 -7.34 -0.39
CA GLY A 83 9.19 -7.31 -0.87
C GLY A 83 8.22 -6.70 0.13
N THR A 84 6.94 -6.84 -0.16
CA THR A 84 5.86 -6.30 0.66
C THR A 84 4.64 -7.18 0.55
N VAL A 85 3.98 -7.47 1.67
CA VAL A 85 2.57 -7.88 1.67
C VAL A 85 1.73 -6.67 2.07
N GLN A 86 0.54 -6.51 1.48
CA GLN A 86 -0.34 -5.42 1.87
C GLN A 86 -0.79 -5.58 3.32
N ASN A 87 -1.29 -6.77 3.70
CA ASN A 87 -1.52 -7.22 5.07
C ASN A 87 -2.24 -6.18 5.96
N ASP A 88 -3.14 -5.40 5.36
CA ASP A 88 -3.88 -4.35 6.05
C ASP A 88 -5.35 -4.78 6.10
N ILE A 89 -5.77 -5.34 7.23
CA ILE A 89 -7.11 -5.91 7.39
C ILE A 89 -8.16 -4.88 7.82
N LEU A 90 -7.77 -3.80 8.51
CA LEU A 90 -8.71 -2.78 9.00
C LEU A 90 -9.44 -2.09 7.84
N LYS A 91 -8.70 -1.67 6.81
CA LYS A 91 -9.30 -1.13 5.58
C LYS A 91 -10.16 -2.12 4.79
N GLU A 92 -10.03 -3.44 5.02
CA GLU A 92 -10.95 -4.43 4.43
C GLU A 92 -12.35 -4.31 5.02
N TYR A 93 -12.49 -4.05 6.32
CA TYR A 93 -13.81 -3.82 6.93
C TYR A 93 -14.40 -2.46 6.54
N ILE A 94 -13.55 -1.47 6.28
CA ILE A 94 -13.96 -0.09 5.97
C ILE A 94 -14.38 0.06 4.50
N ALA A 95 -13.60 -0.47 3.55
CA ALA A 95 -13.70 -0.08 2.14
C ALA A 95 -13.76 -1.24 1.14
N ARG A 96 -13.01 -2.33 1.35
CA ARG A 96 -12.72 -3.31 0.28
C ARG A 96 -13.43 -4.65 0.40
N GLY A 97 -13.73 -5.12 1.61
CA GLY A 97 -14.58 -6.28 1.87
C GLY A 97 -13.92 -7.66 1.75
N THR A 98 -12.60 -7.78 1.59
CA THR A 98 -11.90 -9.09 1.47
C THR A 98 -11.34 -9.58 2.81
N TYR A 99 -12.16 -9.56 3.85
CA TYR A 99 -11.85 -10.13 5.17
C TYR A 99 -12.38 -11.57 5.31
N ILE A 100 -11.78 -12.36 6.20
CA ILE A 100 -12.20 -13.75 6.49
C ILE A 100 -12.66 -13.90 7.94
N TYR A 101 -11.84 -13.44 8.89
CA TYR A 101 -12.07 -13.59 10.32
C TYR A 101 -12.63 -12.29 10.93
N PRO A 102 -13.14 -12.30 12.17
CA PRO A 102 -13.43 -11.08 12.90
C PRO A 102 -12.18 -10.19 13.13
N PRO A 103 -12.34 -8.91 13.50
CA PRO A 103 -11.22 -7.98 13.65
C PRO A 103 -10.13 -8.45 14.63
N GLN A 104 -10.50 -8.93 15.82
CA GLN A 104 -9.53 -9.31 16.85
C GLN A 104 -8.58 -10.46 16.44
N PRO A 105 -9.06 -11.64 15.98
CA PRO A 105 -8.16 -12.69 15.51
C PRO A 105 -7.39 -12.27 14.26
N SER A 106 -7.95 -11.41 13.41
CA SER A 106 -7.24 -10.86 12.25
C SER A 106 -6.04 -10.00 12.67
N MET A 107 -6.22 -9.09 13.64
CA MET A 107 -5.12 -8.27 14.19
C MET A 107 -3.99 -9.13 14.75
N ARG A 108 -4.32 -10.26 15.39
CA ARG A 108 -3.33 -11.24 15.87
C ARG A 108 -2.46 -11.79 14.74
N LEU A 109 -3.04 -12.11 13.59
CA LEU A 109 -2.30 -12.61 12.43
C LEU A 109 -1.34 -11.55 11.88
N ILE A 110 -1.73 -10.27 11.93
CA ILE A 110 -0.86 -9.15 11.53
C ILE A 110 0.37 -9.10 12.44
N THR A 111 0.18 -9.12 13.76
CA THR A 111 1.29 -9.04 14.73
C THR A 111 2.19 -10.27 14.69
N ASP A 112 1.62 -11.47 14.47
CA ASP A 112 2.41 -12.70 14.26
C ASP A 112 3.32 -12.58 13.02
N LEU A 113 2.80 -12.01 11.92
CA LEU A 113 3.59 -11.79 10.71
C LEU A 113 4.70 -10.75 10.94
N PHE A 114 4.45 -9.72 11.75
CA PHE A 114 5.47 -8.74 12.12
C PHE A 114 6.61 -9.41 12.88
N ALA A 115 6.26 -10.19 13.91
CA ALA A 115 7.23 -10.92 14.72
C ALA A 115 8.10 -11.86 13.87
N TYR A 116 7.47 -12.62 12.96
CA TYR A 116 8.18 -13.54 12.07
C TYR A 116 9.11 -12.83 11.09
N CYS A 117 8.65 -11.74 10.46
CA CYS A 117 9.47 -11.00 9.50
C CYS A 117 10.61 -10.21 10.15
N GLU A 118 10.45 -9.75 11.40
CA GLU A 118 11.53 -9.11 12.15
C GLU A 118 12.74 -10.06 12.29
N SER A 119 12.49 -11.35 12.57
CA SER A 119 13.57 -12.33 12.76
C SER A 119 14.06 -12.96 11.45
N GLU A 120 13.14 -13.35 10.56
CA GLU A 120 13.48 -14.18 9.39
C GLU A 120 13.62 -13.38 8.08
N LEU A 121 12.94 -12.23 7.95
CA LEU A 121 12.86 -11.44 6.71
C LEU A 121 13.14 -9.95 6.92
N PRO A 122 14.36 -9.56 7.33
CA PRO A 122 14.70 -8.17 7.68
C PRO A 122 14.56 -7.16 6.52
N ARG A 123 14.45 -7.64 5.28
CA ARG A 123 14.27 -6.81 4.07
C ARG A 123 12.82 -6.75 3.57
N TRP A 124 11.90 -7.40 4.26
CA TRP A 124 10.48 -7.43 3.92
C TRP A 124 9.73 -6.31 4.62
N ASN A 125 8.85 -5.60 3.90
CA ASN A 125 7.88 -4.70 4.52
C ASN A 125 6.64 -5.52 4.91
N THR A 126 6.33 -5.55 6.19
CA THR A 126 5.35 -6.50 6.78
C THR A 126 3.90 -6.08 6.60
N ILE A 127 3.70 -4.81 6.25
CA ILE A 127 2.40 -4.21 5.99
C ILE A 127 2.57 -3.01 5.06
N SER A 128 1.53 -2.76 4.28
CA SER A 128 1.34 -1.52 3.54
C SER A 128 0.01 -0.91 3.99
N ILE A 129 0.08 0.00 4.96
CA ILE A 129 -1.08 0.64 5.59
C ILE A 129 -1.74 1.57 4.56
N SER A 130 -2.98 1.28 4.17
CA SER A 130 -3.52 1.59 2.86
C SER A 130 -4.69 2.58 2.91
N GLY A 131 -4.43 3.81 2.50
CA GLY A 131 -5.44 4.81 2.19
C GLY A 131 -6.05 4.69 0.79
N TYR A 132 -5.36 4.01 -0.15
CA TYR A 132 -5.80 3.92 -1.55
C TYR A 132 -7.27 3.52 -1.69
N HIS A 133 -7.65 2.40 -1.07
CA HIS A 133 -9.00 1.83 -1.16
C HIS A 133 -10.04 2.70 -0.45
N ILE A 134 -9.65 3.34 0.66
CA ILE A 134 -10.52 4.27 1.41
C ILE A 134 -10.86 5.46 0.51
N ARG A 135 -9.88 5.99 -0.24
CA ARG A 135 -10.08 7.07 -1.20
C ARG A 135 -10.90 6.64 -2.41
N GLU A 136 -10.63 5.46 -2.97
CA GLU A 136 -11.43 4.90 -4.08
C GLU A 136 -12.89 4.63 -3.68
N ALA A 137 -13.16 4.34 -2.40
CA ALA A 137 -14.51 4.22 -1.84
C ALA A 137 -15.22 5.58 -1.63
N GLY A 138 -14.57 6.70 -1.95
CA GLY A 138 -15.16 8.04 -1.95
C GLY A 138 -14.76 8.95 -0.79
N SER A 139 -13.70 8.61 -0.03
CA SER A 139 -13.23 9.50 1.04
C SER A 139 -12.61 10.79 0.49
N THR A 140 -12.58 11.84 1.30
CA THR A 140 -11.76 13.04 1.06
C THR A 140 -10.27 12.74 1.30
N ALA A 141 -9.35 13.62 0.85
CA ALA A 141 -7.91 13.48 1.09
C ALA A 141 -7.59 13.54 2.60
N VAL A 142 -8.32 14.37 3.35
CA VAL A 142 -8.22 14.46 4.81
C VAL A 142 -8.62 13.15 5.48
N GLN A 143 -9.74 12.56 5.06
CA GLN A 143 -10.21 11.28 5.59
C GLN A 143 -9.28 10.13 5.22
N GLU A 144 -8.75 10.12 3.99
CA GLU A 144 -7.75 9.14 3.57
C GLU A 144 -6.55 9.17 4.53
N VAL A 145 -5.97 10.35 4.78
CA VAL A 145 -4.85 10.48 5.73
C VAL A 145 -5.26 10.05 7.14
N ALA A 146 -6.36 10.59 7.66
CA ALA A 146 -6.78 10.34 9.03
C ALA A 146 -7.03 8.85 9.30
N PHE A 147 -7.80 8.19 8.45
CA PHE A 147 -8.20 6.79 8.64
C PHE A 147 -7.01 5.85 8.43
N THR A 148 -6.16 6.12 7.44
CA THR A 148 -4.92 5.35 7.23
C THR A 148 -3.97 5.45 8.42
N LEU A 149 -3.77 6.66 8.98
CA LEU A 149 -2.89 6.82 10.13
C LEU A 149 -3.52 6.26 11.42
N ALA A 150 -4.85 6.30 11.56
CA ALA A 150 -5.55 5.65 12.66
C ALA A 150 -5.42 4.12 12.62
N ASP A 151 -5.52 3.52 11.44
CA ASP A 151 -5.22 2.09 11.24
C ASP A 151 -3.76 1.79 11.61
N GLY A 152 -2.82 2.62 11.14
CA GLY A 152 -1.40 2.52 11.51
C GLY A 152 -1.15 2.59 13.01
N ILE A 153 -1.83 3.49 13.71
CA ILE A 153 -1.79 3.61 15.19
C ILE A 153 -2.28 2.30 15.82
N ALA A 154 -3.39 1.73 15.35
CA ALA A 154 -3.93 0.49 15.89
C ALA A 154 -2.97 -0.70 15.68
N TYR A 155 -2.33 -0.81 14.52
CA TYR A 155 -1.33 -1.85 14.26
C TYR A 155 -0.08 -1.70 15.14
N VAL A 156 0.44 -0.48 15.28
CA VAL A 156 1.62 -0.23 16.14
C VAL A 156 1.30 -0.54 17.60
N GLN A 157 0.12 -0.11 18.09
CA GLN A 157 -0.33 -0.38 19.45
C GLN A 157 -0.45 -1.90 19.69
N ALA A 158 -1.12 -2.63 18.79
CA ALA A 158 -1.27 -4.08 18.90
C ALA A 158 0.07 -4.82 18.88
N ALA A 159 1.01 -4.39 18.04
CA ALA A 159 2.36 -4.96 17.98
C ALA A 159 3.13 -4.75 19.30
N ILE A 160 3.08 -3.56 19.88
CA ILE A 160 3.69 -3.27 21.18
C ILE A 160 3.06 -4.10 22.30
N GLU A 161 1.72 -4.21 22.32
CA GLU A 161 0.99 -5.04 23.28
C GLU A 161 1.35 -6.53 23.17
N SER A 162 1.72 -6.99 21.97
CA SER A 162 2.24 -8.34 21.73
C SER A 162 3.73 -8.52 22.09
N GLY A 163 4.41 -7.46 22.54
CA GLY A 163 5.79 -7.48 23.01
C GLY A 163 6.85 -7.13 21.96
N LEU A 164 6.46 -6.59 20.80
CA LEU A 164 7.40 -6.19 19.75
C LEU A 164 8.01 -4.80 20.01
N ASP A 165 9.28 -4.62 19.62
CA ASP A 165 10.00 -3.35 19.77
C ASP A 165 9.71 -2.43 18.57
N VAL A 166 9.07 -1.29 18.83
CA VAL A 166 8.71 -0.29 17.81
C VAL A 166 9.90 0.20 16.99
N ASN A 167 11.11 0.22 17.57
CA ASN A 167 12.32 0.62 16.86
C ASN A 167 12.80 -0.42 15.86
N LYS A 168 12.33 -1.66 15.96
CA LYS A 168 12.65 -2.76 15.04
C LYS A 168 11.56 -2.93 13.99
N PHE A 169 10.36 -3.34 14.39
CA PHE A 169 9.28 -3.60 13.44
C PHE A 169 8.83 -2.32 12.73
N GLY A 170 8.93 -1.15 13.38
CA GLY A 170 8.59 0.14 12.79
C GLY A 170 9.36 0.45 11.50
N MET A 171 10.59 -0.08 11.37
CA MET A 171 11.42 0.07 10.16
C MET A 171 10.93 -0.74 8.96
N GLN A 172 9.96 -1.64 9.16
CA GLN A 172 9.34 -2.47 8.11
C GLN A 172 7.93 -2.02 7.75
N LEU A 173 7.40 -0.97 8.40
CA LEU A 173 6.11 -0.38 8.06
C LEU A 173 6.21 0.43 6.76
N SER A 174 5.24 0.24 5.88
CA SER A 174 5.06 1.05 4.68
C SER A 174 3.60 1.47 4.56
N PHE A 175 3.34 2.42 3.65
CA PHE A 175 2.01 2.97 3.42
C PHE A 175 1.65 2.88 1.94
N PHE A 176 0.36 3.00 1.64
CA PHE A 176 -0.15 3.00 0.28
C PHE A 176 -1.27 4.01 0.11
N PHE A 177 -1.07 5.00 -0.76
CA PHE A 177 -2.02 6.08 -0.98
C PHE A 177 -2.48 6.19 -2.44
N ASN A 178 -3.68 6.75 -2.59
CA ASN A 178 -4.23 7.16 -3.87
C ASN A 178 -3.60 8.48 -4.34
N VAL A 179 -3.66 8.75 -5.64
CA VAL A 179 -3.34 10.07 -6.21
C VAL A 179 -4.50 10.53 -7.07
N HIS A 180 -5.34 11.38 -6.52
CA HIS A 180 -6.56 11.87 -7.16
C HIS A 180 -6.30 13.08 -8.09
N ASN A 181 -7.35 13.56 -8.79
CA ASN A 181 -7.26 14.68 -9.73
C ASN A 181 -6.89 16.04 -9.11
N HIS A 182 -7.02 16.22 -7.79
CA HIS A 182 -6.72 17.49 -7.13
C HIS A 182 -5.21 17.66 -6.92
N PHE A 183 -4.49 18.01 -7.99
CA PHE A 183 -3.03 18.00 -8.05
C PHE A 183 -2.32 18.62 -6.82
N ILE A 184 -2.66 19.86 -6.45
CA ILE A 184 -2.05 20.57 -5.31
C ILE A 184 -2.41 19.90 -3.97
N GLU A 185 -3.66 19.44 -3.83
CA GLU A 185 -4.14 18.75 -2.62
C GLU A 185 -3.39 17.45 -2.40
N GLU A 186 -3.16 16.66 -3.44
CA GLU A 186 -2.45 15.39 -3.34
C GLU A 186 -0.98 15.59 -2.95
N VAL A 187 -0.29 16.59 -3.52
CA VAL A 187 1.07 16.95 -3.11
C VAL A 187 1.10 17.36 -1.63
N ALA A 188 0.16 18.22 -1.21
CA ALA A 188 0.06 18.66 0.17
C ALA A 188 -0.28 17.51 1.14
N LYS A 189 -1.13 16.56 0.72
CA LYS A 189 -1.55 15.37 1.46
C LYS A 189 -0.36 14.50 1.84
N PHE A 190 0.51 14.17 0.89
CA PHE A 190 1.67 13.32 1.17
C PHE A 190 2.65 13.97 2.16
N ARG A 191 2.84 15.29 2.06
CA ARG A 191 3.68 16.05 3.00
C ARG A 191 3.07 16.06 4.41
N ALA A 192 1.76 16.29 4.51
CA ALA A 192 1.04 16.28 5.78
C ALA A 192 1.09 14.90 6.45
N ALA A 193 0.85 13.83 5.68
CA ALA A 193 0.90 12.45 6.17
C ALA A 193 2.26 12.10 6.78
N ARG A 194 3.38 12.47 6.12
CA ARG A 194 4.73 12.26 6.65
C ARG A 194 4.97 13.00 7.98
N ARG A 195 4.57 14.27 8.04
CA ARG A 195 4.77 15.11 9.24
C ARG A 195 3.96 14.59 10.42
N LEU A 196 2.71 14.19 10.18
CA LEU A 196 1.85 13.56 11.18
C LEU A 196 2.41 12.24 11.68
N TRP A 197 2.75 11.31 10.78
CA TRP A 197 3.24 10.00 11.17
C TRP A 197 4.52 10.07 12.00
N ALA A 198 5.47 10.93 11.61
CA ALA A 198 6.70 11.13 12.37
C ALA A 198 6.42 11.63 13.81
N ARG A 199 5.46 12.55 13.99
CA ARG A 199 5.04 13.02 15.32
C ARG A 199 4.33 11.92 16.11
N ILE A 200 3.43 11.16 15.49
CA ILE A 200 2.73 10.04 16.12
C ILE A 200 3.74 9.00 16.65
N MET A 201 4.67 8.54 15.81
CA MET A 201 5.66 7.54 16.19
C MET A 201 6.58 8.04 17.32
N ARG A 202 7.02 9.30 17.24
CA ARG A 202 7.90 9.90 18.26
C ARG A 202 7.17 10.19 19.57
N ASP A 203 6.02 10.85 19.51
CA ASP A 203 5.38 11.43 20.70
C ASP A 203 4.41 10.44 21.37
N ARG A 204 3.67 9.63 20.60
CA ARG A 204 2.75 8.62 21.16
C ARG A 204 3.45 7.31 21.49
N PHE A 205 4.31 6.83 20.58
CA PHE A 205 4.95 5.51 20.71
C PHE A 205 6.41 5.57 21.17
N GLN A 206 6.95 6.78 21.40
CA GLN A 206 8.31 6.97 21.93
C GLN A 206 9.38 6.28 21.08
N ALA A 207 9.14 6.13 19.77
CA ALA A 207 10.12 5.55 18.85
C ALA A 207 11.35 6.46 18.76
N THR A 208 12.53 5.91 18.99
CA THR A 208 13.81 6.64 18.97
C THR A 208 14.60 6.42 17.69
N GLU A 209 14.36 5.33 16.97
CA GLU A 209 14.99 5.01 15.69
C GLU A 209 14.38 5.89 14.58
N PRO A 210 15.17 6.77 13.91
CA PRO A 210 14.67 7.63 12.85
C PRO A 210 13.95 6.88 11.72
N ARG A 211 14.41 5.69 11.33
CA ARG A 211 13.73 4.89 10.28
C ARG A 211 12.35 4.41 10.71
N ALA A 212 12.11 4.16 12.00
CA ALA A 212 10.79 3.77 12.50
C ALA A 212 9.78 4.93 12.47
N GLN A 213 10.26 6.18 12.46
CA GLN A 213 9.42 7.38 12.33
C GLN A 213 9.11 7.75 10.88
N MET A 214 9.75 7.11 9.89
CA MET A 214 9.57 7.46 8.48
C MET A 214 8.27 6.86 7.93
N LEU A 215 7.44 7.72 7.32
CA LEU A 215 6.38 7.26 6.43
C LEU A 215 6.96 7.09 5.03
N ARG A 216 7.16 5.82 4.63
CA ARG A 216 7.53 5.42 3.27
C ARG A 216 6.30 4.88 2.58
N PHE A 217 5.99 5.37 1.39
CA PHE A 217 4.73 5.02 0.73
C PHE A 217 4.87 4.66 -0.75
N HIS A 218 4.04 3.69 -1.14
CA HIS A 218 3.62 3.48 -2.51
C HIS A 218 2.48 4.44 -2.84
N ALA A 219 2.44 4.91 -4.08
CA ALA A 219 1.33 5.69 -4.60
C ALA A 219 0.74 5.00 -5.84
N GLN A 220 -0.57 5.04 -5.99
CA GLN A 220 -1.25 4.62 -7.21
C GLN A 220 -2.18 5.73 -7.69
N THR A 221 -2.12 6.04 -8.98
CA THR A 221 -3.07 6.96 -9.65
C THR A 221 -4.51 6.47 -9.49
N ALA A 222 -5.48 7.37 -9.38
CA ALA A 222 -6.84 7.00 -8.98
C ALA A 222 -7.63 6.28 -10.10
N GLY A 223 -8.01 5.02 -9.87
CA GLY A 223 -8.84 4.23 -10.80
C GLY A 223 -10.23 4.84 -10.98
N SER A 224 -10.83 5.30 -9.88
CA SER A 224 -12.12 5.98 -9.82
C SER A 224 -12.22 7.24 -10.69
N THR A 225 -11.09 7.81 -11.13
CA THR A 225 -11.05 9.01 -11.98
C THR A 225 -10.99 8.72 -13.48
N LEU A 226 -10.79 7.46 -13.86
CA LEU A 226 -10.67 7.05 -15.25
C LEU A 226 -12.06 7.00 -15.92
N THR A 227 -12.13 7.43 -17.17
CA THR A 227 -13.37 7.42 -17.95
C THR A 227 -13.32 6.34 -19.02
N ALA A 228 -14.40 5.58 -19.16
CA ALA A 228 -14.58 4.65 -20.28
C ALA A 228 -14.72 5.38 -21.62
N GLN A 229 -15.37 6.55 -21.58
CA GLN A 229 -15.51 7.44 -22.73
C GLN A 229 -14.21 8.21 -22.92
N GLN A 230 -13.76 8.28 -24.18
CA GLN A 230 -12.52 8.95 -24.56
C GLN A 230 -11.32 8.50 -23.69
N PRO A 231 -10.99 7.19 -23.70
CA PRO A 231 -10.00 6.62 -22.77
C PRO A 231 -8.61 7.25 -22.92
N ASP A 232 -8.25 7.80 -24.08
CA ASP A 232 -6.97 8.50 -24.25
C ASP A 232 -6.82 9.74 -23.34
N ASN A 233 -7.93 10.35 -22.90
CA ASN A 233 -7.88 11.43 -21.91
C ASN A 233 -7.34 10.94 -20.56
N ASN A 234 -7.45 9.63 -20.26
CA ASN A 234 -6.90 9.05 -19.05
C ASN A 234 -5.37 9.10 -19.03
N VAL A 235 -4.70 9.08 -20.18
CA VAL A 235 -3.23 9.26 -20.25
C VAL A 235 -2.84 10.60 -19.63
N ILE A 236 -3.59 11.67 -19.94
CA ILE A 236 -3.33 13.01 -19.41
C ILE A 236 -3.64 13.06 -17.91
N ARG A 237 -4.76 12.46 -17.46
CA ARG A 237 -5.11 12.39 -16.03
C ARG A 237 -4.02 11.70 -15.23
N VAL A 238 -3.62 10.51 -15.68
CA VAL A 238 -2.59 9.69 -15.05
C VAL A 238 -1.24 10.40 -15.05
N ALA A 239 -0.87 11.13 -16.12
CA ALA A 239 0.38 11.90 -16.14
C ALA A 239 0.42 12.99 -15.07
N LEU A 240 -0.68 13.72 -14.87
CA LEU A 240 -0.78 14.75 -13.82
C LEU A 240 -0.75 14.13 -12.43
N GLN A 241 -1.47 13.03 -12.22
CA GLN A 241 -1.48 12.30 -10.95
C GLN A 241 -0.09 11.73 -10.64
N ALA A 242 0.59 11.13 -11.63
CA ALA A 242 1.95 10.63 -11.49
C ALA A 242 2.92 11.74 -11.06
N LEU A 243 2.84 12.92 -11.68
CA LEU A 243 3.67 14.06 -11.31
C LEU A 243 3.35 14.55 -9.88
N ALA A 244 2.09 14.57 -9.45
CA ALA A 244 1.73 14.90 -8.07
C ALA A 244 2.34 13.89 -7.07
N ALA A 245 2.36 12.60 -7.40
CA ALA A 245 2.99 11.58 -6.56
C ALA A 245 4.52 11.79 -6.45
N VAL A 246 5.17 12.17 -7.56
CA VAL A 246 6.60 12.46 -7.62
C VAL A 246 6.95 13.71 -6.79
N LEU A 247 6.23 14.81 -6.98
CA LEU A 247 6.39 16.03 -6.17
C LEU A 247 6.05 15.79 -4.70
N GLY A 248 5.09 14.90 -4.45
CA GLY A 248 4.73 14.42 -3.13
C GLY A 248 5.79 13.57 -2.46
N GLY A 249 6.81 13.09 -3.17
CA GLY A 249 7.92 12.30 -2.62
C GLY A 249 7.60 10.81 -2.41
N ALA A 250 6.85 10.19 -3.32
CA ALA A 250 6.57 8.74 -3.29
C ALA A 250 7.84 7.89 -3.46
N GLN A 251 7.90 6.73 -2.81
CA GLN A 251 9.02 5.78 -2.93
C GLN A 251 8.83 4.79 -4.09
N SER A 252 7.57 4.52 -4.44
CA SER A 252 7.20 3.74 -5.61
C SER A 252 5.86 4.23 -6.16
N LEU A 253 5.62 4.02 -7.46
CA LEU A 253 4.45 4.55 -8.16
C LEU A 253 3.86 3.52 -9.11
N HIS A 254 2.54 3.35 -9.04
CA HIS A 254 1.72 2.66 -10.02
C HIS A 254 0.94 3.71 -10.81
N THR A 255 1.09 3.69 -12.13
CA THR A 255 0.31 4.48 -13.07
C THR A 255 -0.68 3.55 -13.76
N ASN A 256 -1.97 3.83 -13.60
CA ASN A 256 -3.02 3.04 -14.24
C ASN A 256 -2.96 3.25 -15.75
N SER A 257 -3.45 2.26 -16.47
CA SER A 257 -3.52 2.27 -17.92
C SER A 257 -4.80 2.96 -18.39
N ARG A 258 -4.79 3.44 -19.65
CA ARG A 258 -5.88 4.26 -20.21
C ARG A 258 -7.24 3.56 -20.29
N ASP A 259 -7.26 2.23 -20.32
CA ASP A 259 -8.41 1.35 -20.55
C ASP A 259 -8.98 0.73 -19.25
N GLU A 260 -8.37 1.00 -18.09
CA GLU A 260 -8.72 0.36 -16.81
C GLU A 260 -10.07 0.79 -16.21
N ALA A 261 -10.79 1.72 -16.85
CA ALA A 261 -12.14 2.09 -16.42
C ALA A 261 -13.14 0.93 -16.56
N LEU A 262 -12.93 0.00 -17.51
CA LEU A 262 -13.85 -1.12 -17.77
C LEU A 262 -13.19 -2.47 -18.04
N SER A 263 -11.89 -2.50 -18.34
CA SER A 263 -11.20 -3.74 -18.72
C SER A 263 -9.86 -3.89 -18.02
N LEU A 264 -9.31 -5.10 -18.08
CA LEU A 264 -7.88 -5.27 -17.85
C LEU A 264 -7.09 -4.51 -18.92
N PRO A 265 -5.90 -4.01 -18.58
CA PRO A 265 -5.13 -3.23 -19.51
C PRO A 265 -4.47 -4.12 -20.58
N THR A 266 -4.41 -3.60 -21.80
CA THR A 266 -3.59 -4.20 -22.87
C THR A 266 -2.11 -3.94 -22.65
N GLU A 267 -1.23 -4.74 -23.27
CA GLU A 267 0.22 -4.50 -23.22
C GLU A 267 0.61 -3.09 -23.68
N GLU A 268 -0.03 -2.58 -24.74
CA GLU A 268 0.18 -1.22 -25.24
C GLU A 268 -0.20 -0.16 -24.20
N SER A 269 -1.36 -0.32 -23.55
CA SER A 269 -1.81 0.61 -22.51
C SER A 269 -0.90 0.58 -21.27
N VAL A 270 -0.40 -0.60 -20.88
CA VAL A 270 0.61 -0.75 -19.81
C VAL A 270 1.94 -0.10 -20.21
N GLU A 271 2.37 -0.24 -21.47
CA GLU A 271 3.59 0.42 -21.96
C GLU A 271 3.47 1.94 -21.84
N ILE A 272 2.34 2.54 -22.23
CA ILE A 272 2.10 3.99 -22.10
C ILE A 272 2.16 4.42 -20.62
N ALA A 273 1.55 3.65 -19.72
CA ALA A 273 1.61 3.91 -18.29
C ALA A 273 3.07 3.92 -17.78
N LEU A 274 3.89 2.93 -18.17
CA LEU A 274 5.32 2.90 -17.84
C LEU A 274 6.09 4.07 -18.45
N ARG A 275 5.83 4.41 -19.72
CA ARG A 275 6.48 5.55 -20.40
C ARG A 275 6.15 6.88 -19.72
N THR A 276 4.95 7.03 -19.18
CA THR A 276 4.56 8.21 -18.40
C THR A 276 5.51 8.44 -17.23
N GLN A 277 5.81 7.39 -16.45
CA GLN A 277 6.78 7.49 -15.34
C GLN A 277 8.20 7.79 -15.83
N GLN A 278 8.62 7.15 -16.93
CA GLN A 278 9.97 7.32 -17.50
C GLN A 278 10.20 8.73 -18.03
N ILE A 279 9.23 9.31 -18.73
CA ILE A 279 9.30 10.70 -19.21
C ILE A 279 9.40 11.66 -18.04
N ILE A 280 8.57 11.49 -17.00
CA ILE A 280 8.65 12.31 -15.78
C ILE A 280 10.06 12.20 -15.16
N ALA A 281 10.57 10.99 -15.00
CA ALA A 281 11.85 10.75 -14.34
C ALA A 281 13.07 11.25 -15.13
N SER A 282 13.05 11.08 -16.46
CA SER A 282 14.23 11.27 -17.31
C SER A 282 14.25 12.57 -18.11
N GLU A 283 13.10 13.18 -18.38
CA GLU A 283 13.01 14.35 -19.28
C GLU A 283 12.62 15.65 -18.56
N THR A 284 11.82 15.58 -17.50
CA THR A 284 11.30 16.80 -16.84
C THR A 284 12.28 17.46 -15.87
N ASN A 285 13.36 16.76 -15.49
CA ASN A 285 14.29 17.16 -14.43
C ASN A 285 13.66 17.37 -13.04
N VAL A 286 12.40 16.98 -12.82
CA VAL A 286 11.74 17.13 -11.50
C VAL A 286 12.49 16.38 -10.38
N SER A 287 13.19 15.29 -10.73
CA SER A 287 14.01 14.48 -9.82
C SER A 287 15.33 15.15 -9.38
N LYS A 288 15.68 16.33 -9.93
CA LYS A 288 16.96 17.01 -9.64
C LYS A 288 16.93 17.88 -8.39
N VAL A 289 15.75 18.22 -7.88
CA VAL A 289 15.57 19.05 -6.68
C VAL A 289 14.65 18.31 -5.72
N ILE A 290 15.07 18.21 -4.45
CA ILE A 290 14.27 17.58 -3.39
C ILE A 290 13.21 18.57 -2.92
N ASP A 291 11.95 18.11 -2.83
CA ASP A 291 10.78 18.92 -2.45
C ASP A 291 10.74 20.28 -3.18
N PRO A 292 10.71 20.32 -4.53
CA PRO A 292 10.81 21.58 -5.29
C PRO A 292 9.60 22.51 -5.08
N VAL A 293 8.55 22.00 -4.44
CA VAL A 293 7.35 22.75 -4.03
C VAL A 293 7.47 23.35 -2.63
N GLY A 294 8.54 23.06 -1.90
CA GLY A 294 8.80 23.59 -0.56
C GLY A 294 8.83 25.12 -0.57
N GLY A 295 8.11 25.73 0.36
CA GLY A 295 7.95 27.19 0.46
C GLY A 295 6.87 27.79 -0.46
N ALA A 296 6.23 26.99 -1.34
CA ALA A 296 5.08 27.47 -2.10
C ALA A 296 3.89 27.71 -1.14
N TYR A 297 3.49 28.97 -0.97
CA TYR A 297 2.48 29.39 0.01
C TYR A 297 1.21 28.52 0.00
N ALA A 298 0.65 28.26 -1.18
CA ALA A 298 -0.57 27.46 -1.30
C ALA A 298 -0.41 26.00 -0.86
N ILE A 299 0.76 25.39 -1.13
CA ILE A 299 1.04 24.00 -0.74
C ILE A 299 1.33 23.91 0.75
N GLU A 300 2.12 24.85 1.30
CA GLU A 300 2.40 24.85 2.74
C GLU A 300 1.13 25.07 3.57
N ALA A 301 0.32 26.06 3.21
CA ALA A 301 -0.95 26.33 3.90
C ALA A 301 -1.94 25.14 3.80
N LEU A 302 -1.98 24.46 2.64
CA LEU A 302 -2.83 23.29 2.47
C LEU A 302 -2.29 22.07 3.22
N THR A 303 -0.97 21.89 3.28
CA THR A 303 -0.32 20.86 4.10
C THR A 303 -0.69 21.03 5.58
N ASP A 304 -0.62 22.26 6.10
CA ASP A 304 -1.03 22.58 7.48
C ASP A 304 -2.52 22.31 7.71
N THR A 305 -3.38 22.70 6.76
CA THR A 305 -4.83 22.49 6.85
C THR A 305 -5.19 20.99 6.85
N ILE A 306 -4.56 20.19 5.99
CA ILE A 306 -4.79 18.74 5.94
C ILE A 306 -4.34 18.10 7.26
N GLU A 307 -3.18 18.51 7.78
CA GLU A 307 -2.67 18.01 9.05
C GLU A 307 -3.60 18.30 10.23
N GLU A 308 -4.05 19.54 10.38
CA GLU A 308 -4.97 19.93 11.45
C GLU A 308 -6.26 19.10 11.41
N ARG A 309 -6.87 19.01 10.22
CA ARG A 309 -8.15 18.30 10.06
C ARG A 309 -8.00 16.80 10.22
N ALA A 310 -6.92 16.21 9.72
CA ALA A 310 -6.66 14.79 9.91
C ALA A 310 -6.39 14.47 11.38
N SER A 311 -5.67 15.34 12.10
CA SER A 311 -5.48 15.21 13.56
C SER A 311 -6.80 15.22 14.32
N ALA A 312 -7.73 16.09 13.94
CA ALA A 312 -9.06 16.15 14.57
C ALA A 312 -9.86 14.86 14.37
N TYR A 313 -9.77 14.23 13.19
CA TYR A 313 -10.38 12.91 12.96
C TYR A 313 -9.71 11.81 13.79
N ILE A 314 -8.37 11.80 13.85
CA ILE A 314 -7.61 10.82 14.66
C ILE A 314 -8.01 10.94 16.13
N GLN A 315 -8.09 12.16 16.67
CA GLN A 315 -8.54 12.38 18.05
C GLN A 315 -9.96 11.86 18.28
N ARG A 316 -10.89 12.13 17.36
CA ARG A 316 -12.26 11.62 17.46
C ARG A 316 -12.31 10.08 17.45
N ILE A 317 -11.46 9.43 16.65
CA ILE A 317 -11.34 7.96 16.61
C ILE A 317 -10.76 7.45 17.93
N ASP A 318 -9.76 8.11 18.50
CA ASP A 318 -9.22 7.79 19.81
C ASP A 318 -10.30 7.92 20.91
N ASP A 319 -11.12 8.97 20.88
CA ASP A 319 -12.24 9.18 21.82
C ASP A 319 -13.32 8.07 21.71
N MET A 320 -13.47 7.46 20.53
CA MET A 320 -14.36 6.32 20.29
C MET A 320 -13.77 4.99 20.83
N GLY A 321 -12.49 4.98 21.18
CA GLY A 321 -11.75 3.81 21.67
C GLY A 321 -10.79 3.20 20.64
N GLY A 322 -10.38 3.97 19.63
CA GLY A 322 -9.43 3.56 18.59
C GLY A 322 -10.09 2.93 17.36
N ALA A 323 -9.29 2.77 16.29
CA ALA A 323 -9.76 2.39 14.96
C ALA A 323 -10.50 1.03 14.91
N VAL A 324 -10.12 0.06 15.74
CA VAL A 324 -10.77 -1.27 15.75
C VAL A 324 -12.22 -1.21 16.24
N LYS A 325 -12.54 -0.25 17.11
CA LYS A 325 -13.86 -0.09 17.71
C LYS A 325 -14.76 0.90 16.96
N ALA A 326 -14.13 1.92 16.35
CA ALA A 326 -14.81 2.98 15.60
C ALA A 326 -15.39 2.46 14.28
#